data_AF-A0A953HCQ8-F1
#
_entry.id   AF-A0A953HCQ8-F1
#
_cell.length_a   1.000
_cell.length_b   1.000
_cell.length_c   1.000
_cell.angle_alpha   90.00
_cell.angle_beta   90.00
_cell.angle_gamma   90.00
#
_symmetry.space_group_name_H-M   'P 1'
#
loop_
_entity.id
_entity.type
_entity.pdbx_description
1 polymer ?
#
loop_
_entity_poly.entity_id
_entity_poly.type
_entity_poly.pdbx_seq_one_letter_code
_entity_poly.pdbx_strand_id
1 'polypeptide(L)' 'MDTEDYSTNIKGIYAIGDINTYTNKLKLILCGFHEAALMSHSAFKYINPDIKYTMKYTTVNGVNAF' A
#
# COMPACT_ATOMS: atom_id res chain seq x y z
N MET A 1 -3.16 13.26 -5.28
CA MET A 1 -2.78 12.00 -4.64
C MET A 1 -3.87 11.70 -3.65
N ASP A 2 -4.54 10.57 -3.79
CA ASP A 2 -5.51 10.13 -2.79
C ASP A 2 -4.75 9.68 -1.54
N THR A 3 -5.11 10.17 -0.36
CA THR A 3 -4.46 9.75 0.90
C THR A 3 -5.04 8.45 1.45
N GLU A 4 -6.13 7.94 0.88
CA GLU A 4 -6.71 6.65 1.25
C GLU A 4 -5.89 5.47 0.71
N ASP A 5 -5.34 5.60 -0.50
CA ASP A 5 -4.61 4.51 -1.15
C ASP A 5 -3.33 4.92 -1.92
N TYR A 6 -2.98 6.21 -1.91
CA TYR A 6 -1.80 6.77 -2.58
C TYR A 6 -1.79 6.59 -4.10
N SER A 7 -2.97 6.45 -4.70
CA SER A 7 -3.14 6.49 -6.14
C SER A 7 -2.86 7.89 -6.70
N THR A 8 -2.23 7.90 -7.88
CA THR A 8 -1.99 9.12 -8.64
C THR A 8 -3.21 9.46 -9.51
N ASN A 9 -3.12 10.54 -10.28
CA ASN A 9 -4.10 10.85 -11.32
C ASN A 9 -4.10 9.84 -12.48
N ILE A 10 -3.07 8.97 -12.57
CA ILE A 10 -2.98 7.92 -13.59
C ILE A 10 -3.40 6.60 -12.94
N LYS A 11 -4.45 5.99 -13.49
CA LYS A 11 -5.01 4.73 -12.98
C LYS A 11 -3.95 3.62 -12.99
N GLY A 12 -3.84 2.90 -11.88
CA GLY A 12 -2.85 1.84 -11.69
C GLY A 12 -1.43 2.32 -11.35
N ILE A 13 -1.20 3.64 -11.28
CA ILE A 13 0.06 4.22 -10.83
C ILE A 13 -0.14 4.82 -9.43
N TYR A 14 0.78 4.47 -8.53
CA TYR A 14 0.80 4.90 -7.14
C TYR A 14 2.12 5.58 -6.81
N ALA A 15 2.14 6.46 -5.81
CA ALA A 15 3.37 7.11 -5.33
C ALA A 15 3.43 7.14 -3.80
N ILE A 16 4.54 6.68 -3.23
CA ILE A 16 4.73 6.53 -1.79
C ILE A 16 6.12 6.99 -1.36
N GLY A 17 6.30 7.29 -0.08
CA GLY A 17 7.58 7.77 0.46
C GLY A 17 7.89 9.20 0.03
N ASP A 18 9.15 9.59 0.05
CA ASP A 18 9.57 10.99 -0.10
C ASP A 18 9.11 11.70 -1.39
N ILE A 19 8.78 10.94 -2.45
CA ILE A 19 8.25 11.47 -3.72
C ILE A 19 6.80 11.96 -3.60
N ASN A 20 6.03 11.39 -2.67
CA ASN A 20 4.62 11.68 -2.50
C ASN A 20 4.41 12.96 -1.69
N THR A 21 3.45 13.80 -2.10
CA THR A 21 3.18 15.12 -1.51
C THR A 21 1.71 15.24 -1.14
N TYR A 22 1.44 15.55 0.13
CA TYR A 22 0.09 15.82 0.65
C TYR A 22 0.19 16.67 1.94
N THR A 23 -0.91 17.29 2.35
CA THR A 23 -0.97 18.18 3.51
C THR A 23 -0.46 17.49 4.78
N ASN A 24 0.44 18.14 5.52
CA ASN A 24 1.05 17.64 6.76
C ASN A 24 1.92 16.36 6.62
N LYS A 25 2.40 16.03 5.42
CA LYS A 25 3.32 14.91 5.26
C LYS A 25 4.61 15.09 6.07
N LEU A 26 4.88 14.15 6.96
CA LEU A 26 6.18 13.99 7.60
C LEU A 26 7.07 13.09 6.75
N LYS A 27 8.27 13.57 6.41
CA LYS A 27 9.26 12.80 5.63
C LYS A 27 10.03 11.85 6.55
N LEU A 28 9.36 10.78 6.96
CA LEU A 28 9.90 9.75 7.85
C LEU A 28 9.86 8.39 7.16
N ILE A 29 10.86 7.55 7.44
CA ILE A 29 10.90 6.15 6.98
C ILE A 29 9.62 5.40 7.39
N LEU A 30 9.14 5.65 8.62
CA LEU A 30 7.88 5.09 9.13
C LEU A 30 6.68 5.43 8.24
N CYS A 31 6.56 6.70 7.82
CA CYS A 31 5.48 7.14 6.94
C CYS A 31 5.56 6.40 5.60
N GLY A 32 6.76 6.25 5.02
CA GLY A 32 6.94 5.47 3.80
C GLY A 32 6.42 4.03 3.90
N PHE A 33 6.67 3.34 5.02
CA PHE A 33 6.14 1.99 5.24
C PHE A 33 4.62 1.95 5.41
N HIS A 34 4.04 2.93 6.11
CA HIS A 34 2.59 3.07 6.21
C HIS A 34 1.94 3.28 4.84
N GLU A 35 2.52 4.17 4.04
CA GLU A 35 2.08 4.46 2.67
C GLU A 35 2.16 3.20 1.78
N ALA A 36 3.27 2.45 1.88
CA ALA A 36 3.46 1.20 1.16
C ALA A 36 2.40 0.14 1.48
N ALA A 37 2.00 0.02 2.74
CA ALA A 37 1.00 -0.95 3.16
C ALA A 37 -0.38 -0.67 2.52
N LEU A 38 -0.82 0.59 2.54
CA LEU A 38 -2.10 1.00 1.95
C LEU A 38 -2.08 0.88 0.42
N MET A 39 -1.01 1.34 -0.22
CA MET A 39 -0.82 1.20 -1.66
C MET A 39 -0.86 -0.27 -2.10
N SER A 40 -0.17 -1.16 -1.39
CA SER A 40 -0.11 -2.59 -1.74
C SER A 40 -1.49 -3.25 -1.67
N HIS A 41 -2.33 -2.87 -0.70
CA HIS A 41 -3.70 -3.36 -0.61
C HIS A 41 -4.58 -2.88 -1.79
N SER A 42 -4.42 -1.64 -2.23
CA SER A 42 -5.14 -1.11 -3.40
C SER A 42 -4.65 -1.76 -4.69
N ALA A 43 -3.34 -1.82 -4.89
CA ALA A 43 -2.72 -2.46 -6.06
C ALA A 43 -3.12 -3.93 -6.19
N PHE A 44 -3.21 -4.68 -5.08
CA PHE A 44 -3.66 -6.07 -5.11
C PHE A 44 -5.10 -6.20 -5.65
N LYS A 45 -6.02 -5.36 -5.16
CA LYS A 45 -7.42 -5.33 -5.64
C LYS A 45 -7.50 -4.89 -7.10
N TYR A 46 -6.63 -3.97 -7.51
CA TYR A 46 -6.57 -3.50 -8.89
C TYR A 46 -6.17 -4.60 -9.87
N ILE A 47 -5.15 -5.40 -9.52
CA ILE A 47 -4.63 -6.49 -10.36
C ILE A 47 -5.53 -7.73 -10.27
N ASN A 48 -6.19 -7.95 -9.13
CA ASN A 48 -7.00 -9.14 -8.86
C ASN A 48 -8.44 -8.76 -8.42
N PRO A 49 -9.27 -8.20 -9.32
CA PRO A 49 -10.59 -7.69 -8.96
C PRO A 49 -11.55 -8.77 -8.44
N ASP A 50 -11.41 -10.01 -8.94
CA ASP A 50 -12.28 -11.14 -8.57
C ASP A 50 -11.81 -11.87 -7.30
N ILE A 51 -10.62 -11.54 -6.78
CA ILE A 51 -10.07 -12.17 -5.58
C ILE A 51 -10.45 -11.35 -4.36
N LYS A 52 -11.29 -11.92 -3.49
CA LYS A 52 -11.58 -11.33 -2.18
C LYS A 52 -10.32 -11.37 -1.30
N TYR A 53 -9.66 -10.23 -1.15
CA TYR A 53 -8.50 -10.10 -0.27
C TYR A 53 -8.89 -10.44 1.18
N THR A 54 -8.24 -11.45 1.74
CA THR A 54 -8.35 -11.80 3.16
C THR A 54 -7.05 -11.39 3.82
N MET A 55 -7.10 -10.33 4.63
CA MET A 55 -5.94 -9.89 5.38
C MET A 55 -5.57 -10.98 6.39
N LYS A 56 -4.31 -11.40 6.38
CA LYS A 56 -3.81 -12.37 7.34
C LYS A 56 -2.61 -11.81 8.09
N TYR A 57 -2.53 -12.09 9.38
CA TYR A 57 -1.40 -11.66 10.20
C TYR A 57 -0.17 -12.52 9.87
N THR A 58 0.99 -11.88 9.78
CA THR A 58 2.27 -12.57 9.55
C THR A 58 2.66 -13.48 10.71
N THR A 59 2.18 -13.21 11.92
CA THR A 59 2.39 -14.04 13.12
C THR A 59 1.68 -15.38 13.08
N VAL A 60 0.62 -15.52 12.27
CA VAL A 60 -0.13 -16.78 12.12
C VAL A 60 0.12 -17.46 10.77
N ASN A 61 0.62 -16.71 9.78
CA ASN A 61 1.10 -17.27 8.52
C ASN A 61 2.63 -17.27 8.56
N GLY A 62 3.18 -18.25 9.26
CA GLY A 62 4.60 -18.57 9.11
C GLY A 62 4.90 -18.99 7.68
N VAL A 63 6.14 -18.77 7.25
CA VAL A 63 6.69 -19.52 6.13
C VAL A 63 6.65 -21.00 6.52
N ASN A 64 6.02 -21.85 5.71
CA ASN A 64 6.43 -23.25 5.69
C ASN A 64 7.86 -23.23 5.16
N ALA A 65 8.82 -23.14 6.08
CA ALA A 65 10.21 -23.35 5.76
C ALA A 65 10.33 -24.76 5.15
N PHE A 66 11.09 -24.82 4.06
CA PHE A 66 11.33 -25.93 3.13
C PHE A 66 11.08 -27.35 3.67
#